data_AF-A0A956FPW2-F1
#
_entry.id   AF-A0A956FPW2-F1
#
_cell.length_a   1.000
_cell.length_b   1.000
_cell.length_c   1.000
_cell.angle_alpha   90.00
_cell.angle_beta   90.00
_cell.angle_gamma   90.00
#
_symmetry.space_group_name_H-M   'P 1'
#
loop_
_entity.id
_entity.type
_entity.pdbx_description
1 polymer ?
#
loop_
_entity_poly.entity_id
_entity_poly.type
_entity_poly.pdbx_seq_one_letter_code
_entity_poly.pdbx_strand_id
1 'polypeptide(L)'
;DCDDGLVCLDGLCSFCLLAASDDPRDLSPRCSPCGEASIQLPIAAPNVVFVVDKSASMVSHEFDHDGDPETAATTRWHALHAALFELLSTYDGSLGAGLSLFPSLAAKSYYDASACPVADAVEVPVAPMNGATVFSVLPSEWATSAEIAGASPTRLGLVNAVDHLSAQDDGLAAAIVLITDGAANCSPDAETEQERFEVYDAALVDVVADAAALGITTYVVGLDVADVTSPIEQDGEPDDLNNHAALSELAVAGGGATDDPDEPFYNAGDGPALAASLASIRDRLLPCDVALEPPPAFPEIVEIDVDGVVYTHPVRDCATEDGWRFTDDSFDHIELCGLACADFRAAGFATAAYRCALD
;
A
#
# COMPACT_ATOMS: atom_id res chain seq x y z
N ASP A 1 -27.91 -28.71 18.26
CA ASP A 1 -27.65 -29.79 17.30
C ASP A 1 -26.25 -29.65 16.75
N CYS A 2 -25.28 -30.37 17.34
CA CYS A 2 -24.06 -30.71 16.62
C CYS A 2 -24.33 -32.07 15.96
N ASP A 3 -24.08 -32.16 14.65
CA ASP A 3 -24.31 -33.36 13.84
C ASP A 3 -23.33 -34.50 14.21
N ASP A 4 -23.66 -35.71 13.76
CA ASP A 4 -23.03 -37.01 14.06
C ASP A 4 -21.53 -36.96 14.46
N GLY A 5 -21.25 -37.05 15.77
CA GLY A 5 -19.90 -37.32 16.32
C GLY A 5 -19.36 -36.32 17.36
N LEU A 6 -20.09 -35.24 17.66
CA LEU A 6 -19.67 -34.18 18.58
C LEU A 6 -20.46 -34.22 19.89
N VAL A 7 -19.78 -34.05 21.03
CA VAL A 7 -20.42 -33.87 22.35
C VAL A 7 -19.99 -32.52 22.93
N CYS A 8 -20.96 -31.72 23.37
CA CYS A 8 -20.70 -30.45 24.06
C CYS A 8 -20.34 -30.70 25.52
N LEU A 9 -19.18 -30.17 25.95
CA LEU A 9 -18.87 -29.85 27.34
C LEU A 9 -18.63 -28.34 27.41
N ASP A 10 -19.38 -27.64 28.25
CA ASP A 10 -19.28 -26.19 28.51
C ASP A 10 -19.39 -25.26 27.28
N GLY A 11 -20.14 -25.65 26.26
CA GLY A 11 -20.49 -24.78 25.13
C GLY A 11 -19.52 -24.81 23.95
N LEU A 12 -18.44 -25.61 24.02
CA LEU A 12 -17.54 -25.88 22.90
C LEU A 12 -17.81 -27.29 22.33
N CYS A 13 -17.93 -27.41 21.00
CA CYS A 13 -18.17 -28.70 20.35
C CYS A 13 -16.82 -29.38 20.04
N SER A 14 -16.54 -30.51 20.68
CA SER A 14 -15.27 -31.26 20.56
C SER A 14 -15.45 -32.63 19.88
N PHE A 15 -14.54 -32.99 18.97
CA PHE A 15 -14.50 -34.27 18.26
C PHE A 15 -14.06 -35.39 19.23
N CYS A 16 -14.87 -36.44 19.39
CA CYS A 16 -14.49 -37.58 20.22
C CYS A 16 -14.39 -38.85 19.33
N LEU A 17 -13.16 -39.29 19.04
CA LEU A 17 -12.88 -40.60 18.40
C LEU A 17 -12.87 -41.69 19.48
N LEU A 18 -13.61 -42.78 19.24
CA LEU A 18 -13.67 -43.94 20.13
C LEU A 18 -12.31 -44.67 20.17
N ALA A 19 -11.44 -44.30 21.11
CA ALA A 19 -10.30 -45.12 21.49
C ALA A 19 -10.75 -46.20 22.49
N ALA A 20 -10.49 -47.46 22.19
CA ALA A 20 -10.80 -48.58 23.09
C ALA A 20 -9.79 -48.63 24.25
N SER A 21 -10.30 -48.54 25.48
CA SER A 21 -9.56 -48.78 26.72
C SER A 21 -9.42 -50.29 26.99
N ASP A 22 -8.23 -50.72 27.46
CA ASP A 22 -8.00 -52.09 27.97
C ASP A 22 -8.61 -52.33 29.39
N ASP A 23 -9.22 -51.31 30.02
CA ASP A 23 -10.01 -51.46 31.25
C ASP A 23 -11.53 -51.48 30.91
N PRO A 24 -12.20 -52.64 31.02
CA PRO A 24 -13.63 -52.78 30.70
C PRO A 24 -14.58 -52.07 31.68
N ARG A 25 -14.06 -51.31 32.66
CA ARG A 25 -14.85 -50.52 33.62
C ARG A 25 -14.69 -49.00 33.46
N ASP A 26 -13.79 -48.55 32.59
CA ASP A 26 -13.63 -47.13 32.28
C ASP A 26 -14.51 -46.77 31.06
N LEU A 27 -15.75 -46.35 31.32
CA LEU A 27 -16.68 -45.81 30.32
C LEU A 27 -16.57 -44.29 30.16
N SER A 28 -15.54 -43.68 30.73
CA SER A 28 -15.26 -42.26 30.54
C SER A 28 -14.77 -42.07 29.11
N PRO A 29 -15.40 -41.22 28.28
CA PRO A 29 -14.79 -40.84 27.02
C PRO A 29 -13.45 -40.17 27.36
N ARG A 30 -12.34 -40.84 27.06
CA ARG A 30 -11.05 -40.17 26.93
C ARG A 30 -11.11 -39.38 25.63
N CYS A 31 -11.75 -38.23 25.65
CA CYS A 31 -11.48 -37.21 24.65
C CYS A 31 -10.00 -36.85 24.87
N SER A 32 -9.10 -37.41 24.05
CA SER A 32 -7.74 -36.89 23.96
C SER A 32 -7.90 -35.43 23.49
N PRO A 33 -7.36 -34.43 24.20
CA PRO A 33 -7.65 -33.02 23.94
C PRO A 33 -6.97 -32.48 22.67
N CYS A 34 -6.59 -33.37 21.75
CA CYS A 34 -5.53 -33.17 20.78
C CYS A 34 -6.13 -33.44 19.38
N GLY A 35 -6.81 -32.44 18.84
CA GLY A 35 -7.10 -32.36 17.41
C GLY A 35 -6.12 -31.37 16.79
N GLU A 36 -5.48 -31.73 15.67
CA GLU A 36 -4.73 -30.77 14.88
C GLU A 36 -5.73 -29.83 14.20
N ALA A 37 -5.57 -28.53 14.42
CA ALA A 37 -6.35 -27.50 13.75
C ALA A 37 -5.43 -26.70 12.84
N SER A 38 -5.88 -26.39 11.64
CA SER A 38 -5.21 -25.43 10.76
C SER A 38 -6.14 -24.27 10.53
N ILE A 39 -5.65 -23.06 10.81
CA ILE A 39 -6.35 -21.82 10.51
C ILE A 39 -5.60 -21.09 9.40
N GLN A 40 -6.35 -20.54 8.46
CA GLN A 40 -5.79 -19.68 7.44
C GLN A 40 -5.75 -18.26 7.99
N LEU A 41 -4.59 -17.63 7.82
CA LEU A 41 -4.32 -16.26 8.21
C LEU A 41 -4.26 -15.43 6.93
N PRO A 42 -5.38 -14.85 6.46
CA PRO A 42 -5.36 -13.99 5.29
C PRO A 42 -4.65 -12.67 5.61
N ILE A 43 -3.96 -12.11 4.63
CA ILE A 43 -3.56 -10.71 4.71
C ILE A 43 -4.81 -9.84 4.60
N ALA A 44 -4.95 -8.87 5.50
CA ALA A 44 -5.99 -7.85 5.38
C ALA A 44 -5.58 -6.87 4.27
N ALA A 45 -5.85 -7.25 3.02
CA ALA A 45 -5.45 -6.48 1.84
C ALA A 45 -6.05 -5.06 1.89
N PRO A 46 -5.24 -4.00 2.01
CA PRO A 46 -5.75 -2.64 2.04
C PRO A 46 -6.22 -2.20 0.65
N ASN A 47 -7.18 -1.28 0.61
CA ASN A 47 -7.57 -0.58 -0.60
C ASN A 47 -6.65 0.62 -0.81
N VAL A 48 -5.94 0.64 -1.94
CA VAL A 48 -4.94 1.65 -2.27
C VAL A 48 -5.32 2.33 -3.58
N VAL A 49 -5.47 3.65 -3.56
CA VAL A 49 -5.56 4.45 -4.79
C VAL A 49 -4.19 5.08 -5.07
N PHE A 50 -3.60 4.72 -6.20
CA PHE A 50 -2.42 5.40 -6.73
C PHE A 50 -2.88 6.68 -7.42
N VAL A 51 -2.45 7.83 -6.89
CA VAL A 51 -2.77 9.15 -7.42
C VAL A 51 -1.52 9.63 -8.16
N VAL A 52 -1.55 9.50 -9.49
CA VAL A 52 -0.34 9.56 -10.33
C VAL A 52 -0.35 10.81 -11.19
N ASP A 53 0.75 11.56 -11.12
CA ASP A 53 1.00 12.72 -11.95
C ASP A 53 1.30 12.33 -13.40
N LYS A 54 0.56 12.91 -14.34
CA LYS A 54 0.65 12.75 -15.80
C LYS A 54 0.83 14.11 -16.49
N SER A 55 1.30 15.11 -15.76
CA SER A 55 1.59 16.45 -16.27
C SER A 55 2.77 16.42 -17.24
N ALA A 56 2.99 17.53 -17.96
CA ALA A 56 4.02 17.60 -18.99
C ALA A 56 5.45 17.44 -18.44
N SER A 57 5.71 17.84 -17.19
CA SER A 57 7.02 17.73 -16.51
C SER A 57 7.53 16.29 -16.49
N MET A 58 6.61 15.33 -16.31
CA MET A 58 6.90 13.90 -16.25
C MET A 58 7.57 13.33 -17.52
N VAL A 59 7.48 14.03 -18.66
CA VAL A 59 8.16 13.66 -19.92
C VAL A 59 9.10 14.73 -20.47
N SER A 60 9.20 15.91 -19.83
CA SER A 60 10.14 16.96 -20.24
C SER A 60 11.46 16.93 -19.47
N HIS A 61 11.51 16.24 -18.32
CA HIS A 61 12.71 16.10 -17.51
C HIS A 61 13.33 14.70 -17.65
N GLU A 62 14.67 14.69 -17.73
CA GLU A 62 15.47 13.48 -17.68
C GLU A 62 15.54 12.95 -16.24
N PHE A 63 15.61 11.64 -16.09
CA PHE A 63 15.66 10.93 -14.82
C PHE A 63 16.57 9.70 -14.95
N ASP A 64 17.43 9.49 -13.95
CA ASP A 64 18.30 8.32 -13.88
C ASP A 64 17.47 7.09 -13.47
N HIS A 65 17.04 6.31 -14.45
CA HIS A 65 16.15 5.18 -14.24
C HIS A 65 16.80 3.93 -13.65
N ASP A 66 18.13 3.82 -13.63
CA ASP A 66 18.82 2.60 -13.18
C ASP A 66 19.97 2.86 -12.19
N GLY A 67 20.28 4.12 -11.89
CA GLY A 67 21.34 4.50 -10.98
C GLY A 67 22.74 4.33 -11.58
N ASP A 68 22.84 4.06 -12.89
CA ASP A 68 24.10 3.99 -13.63
C ASP A 68 24.31 5.28 -14.42
N PRO A 69 25.25 6.15 -14.01
CA PRO A 69 25.50 7.42 -14.69
C PRO A 69 26.04 7.27 -16.13
N GLU A 70 26.41 6.05 -16.55
CA GLU A 70 26.85 5.75 -17.92
C GLU A 70 25.69 5.33 -18.85
N THR A 71 24.50 5.08 -18.33
CA THR A 71 23.30 4.83 -19.15
C THR A 71 22.60 6.15 -19.47
N ALA A 72 21.89 6.18 -20.59
CA ALA A 72 21.15 7.38 -20.95
C ALA A 72 19.92 7.49 -20.04
N ALA A 73 19.77 8.66 -19.39
CA ALA A 73 18.59 8.99 -18.64
C ALA A 73 17.32 8.87 -19.51
N THR A 74 16.21 8.51 -18.87
CA THR A 74 14.89 8.41 -19.51
C THR A 74 13.97 9.46 -18.91
N THR A 75 12.66 9.39 -19.15
CA THR A 75 11.71 10.33 -18.53
C THR A 75 11.34 9.87 -17.12
N ARG A 76 10.92 10.80 -16.26
CA ARG A 76 10.33 10.47 -14.95
C ARG A 76 9.14 9.52 -15.09
N TRP A 77 8.31 9.69 -16.12
CA TRP A 77 7.22 8.77 -16.45
C TRP A 77 7.69 7.35 -16.72
N HIS A 78 8.78 7.17 -17.47
CA HIS A 78 9.32 5.84 -17.77
C HIS A 78 9.67 5.10 -16.48
N ALA A 79 10.42 5.75 -15.57
CA ALA A 79 10.78 5.17 -14.29
C ALA A 79 9.56 4.90 -13.38
N LEU A 80 8.62 5.83 -13.30
CA LEU A 80 7.36 5.65 -12.56
C LEU A 80 6.57 4.45 -13.07
N HIS A 81 6.38 4.36 -14.39
CA HIS A 81 5.60 3.28 -14.98
C HIS A 81 6.26 1.93 -14.71
N ALA A 82 7.58 1.82 -14.85
CA ALA A 82 8.32 0.59 -14.58
C ALA A 82 8.22 0.17 -13.10
N ALA A 83 8.45 1.10 -12.17
CA ALA A 83 8.40 0.81 -10.73
C ALA A 83 6.99 0.44 -10.25
N LEU A 84 5.96 1.13 -10.76
CA LEU A 84 4.57 0.78 -10.47
C LEU A 84 4.19 -0.58 -11.05
N PHE A 85 4.69 -0.92 -12.25
CA PHE A 85 4.49 -2.23 -12.87
C PHE A 85 5.09 -3.36 -12.05
N GLU A 86 6.31 -3.20 -11.55
CA GLU A 86 6.94 -4.18 -10.68
C GLU A 86 6.15 -4.37 -9.38
N LEU A 87 5.76 -3.27 -8.71
CA LEU A 87 4.97 -3.31 -7.48
C LEU A 87 3.66 -4.06 -7.69
N LEU A 88 2.85 -3.63 -8.67
CA LEU A 88 1.53 -4.20 -8.90
C LEU A 88 1.58 -5.60 -9.50
N SER A 89 2.62 -5.96 -10.27
CA SER A 89 2.77 -7.34 -10.75
C SER A 89 3.15 -8.31 -9.64
N THR A 90 3.87 -7.83 -8.62
CA THR A 90 4.37 -8.67 -7.52
C THR A 90 3.34 -8.79 -6.41
N TYR A 91 2.58 -7.73 -6.12
CA TYR A 91 1.74 -7.64 -4.91
C TYR A 91 0.23 -7.49 -5.22
N ASP A 92 -0.21 -7.71 -6.46
CA ASP A 92 -1.63 -7.57 -6.86
C ASP A 92 -2.61 -8.41 -6.02
N GLY A 93 -2.13 -9.54 -5.50
CA GLY A 93 -2.92 -10.44 -4.65
C GLY A 93 -3.08 -9.97 -3.21
N SER A 94 -2.29 -8.97 -2.79
CA SER A 94 -2.15 -8.56 -1.39
C SER A 94 -2.64 -7.14 -1.12
N LEU A 95 -3.11 -6.42 -2.15
CA LEU A 95 -3.75 -5.11 -2.03
C LEU A 95 -4.87 -4.96 -3.06
N GLY A 96 -5.87 -4.14 -2.74
CA GLY A 96 -6.85 -3.66 -3.71
C GLY A 96 -6.29 -2.44 -4.43
N ALA A 97 -6.01 -2.53 -5.73
CA ALA A 97 -5.41 -1.44 -6.50
C ALA A 97 -6.46 -0.60 -7.22
N GLY A 98 -6.40 0.72 -7.07
CA GLY A 98 -7.13 1.72 -7.86
C GLY A 98 -6.19 2.78 -8.41
N LEU A 99 -6.68 3.60 -9.35
CA LEU A 99 -5.88 4.63 -10.03
C LEU A 99 -6.69 5.91 -10.15
N SER A 100 -6.11 7.03 -9.72
CA SER A 100 -6.49 8.38 -10.11
C SER A 100 -5.36 9.04 -10.89
N LEU A 101 -5.61 9.47 -12.12
CA LEU A 101 -4.67 10.23 -12.93
C LEU A 101 -4.97 11.72 -12.86
N PHE A 102 -3.92 12.51 -12.65
CA PHE A 102 -4.02 13.96 -12.77
C PHE A 102 -2.83 14.50 -13.57
N PRO A 103 -3.05 15.39 -14.54
CA PRO A 103 -4.34 15.65 -15.15
C PRO A 103 -4.80 14.39 -15.93
N SER A 104 -6.07 14.33 -16.29
CA SER A 104 -6.66 13.22 -17.04
C SER A 104 -6.06 13.05 -18.44
N LEU A 105 -6.40 11.95 -19.12
CA LEU A 105 -6.02 11.70 -20.52
C LEU A 105 -6.55 12.74 -21.53
N ALA A 106 -7.49 13.60 -21.13
CA ALA A 106 -8.03 14.66 -21.98
C ALA A 106 -7.19 15.96 -21.95
N ALA A 107 -6.19 16.03 -21.07
CA ALA A 107 -5.36 17.20 -20.86
C ALA A 107 -4.49 17.53 -22.07
N LYS A 108 -4.21 18.83 -22.23
CA LYS A 108 -3.41 19.35 -23.33
C LYS A 108 -2.32 20.28 -22.80
N SER A 109 -1.19 20.34 -23.49
CA SER A 109 -0.09 21.26 -23.15
C SER A 109 -0.38 22.66 -23.68
N TYR A 110 -1.41 23.30 -23.13
CA TYR A 110 -1.77 24.70 -23.37
C TYR A 110 -1.81 25.45 -22.04
N TYR A 111 -1.40 26.71 -22.06
CA TYR A 111 -1.51 27.61 -20.91
C TYR A 111 -2.96 28.13 -20.79
N ASP A 112 -3.90 27.21 -20.61
CA ASP A 112 -5.31 27.48 -20.36
C ASP A 112 -5.97 26.31 -19.60
N ALA A 113 -7.26 26.45 -19.26
CA ALA A 113 -8.02 25.42 -18.55
C ALA A 113 -7.97 24.00 -19.18
N SER A 114 -7.61 23.84 -20.45
CA SER A 114 -7.47 22.51 -21.07
C SER A 114 -6.25 21.71 -20.62
N ALA A 115 -5.32 22.31 -19.87
CA ALA A 115 -4.24 21.60 -19.18
C ALA A 115 -4.65 20.95 -17.85
N CYS A 116 -5.80 21.33 -17.31
CA CYS A 116 -6.22 20.96 -15.96
C CYS A 116 -7.39 19.96 -15.85
N PRO A 117 -7.90 19.28 -16.90
CA PRO A 117 -9.05 18.40 -16.71
C PRO A 117 -8.67 17.20 -15.85
N VAL A 118 -9.47 16.89 -14.84
CA VAL A 118 -9.42 15.64 -14.07
C VAL A 118 -10.74 14.92 -14.30
N ALA A 119 -10.74 13.59 -14.28
CA ALA A 119 -11.99 12.83 -14.32
C ALA A 119 -12.87 13.15 -13.09
N ASP A 120 -14.19 12.93 -13.17
CA ASP A 120 -15.10 13.15 -12.03
C ASP A 120 -15.05 12.02 -10.98
N ALA A 121 -14.25 10.98 -11.24
CA ALA A 121 -14.01 9.83 -10.38
C ALA A 121 -12.63 9.24 -10.70
N VAL A 122 -12.15 8.33 -9.85
CA VAL A 122 -10.96 7.52 -10.14
C VAL A 122 -11.12 6.78 -11.48
N GLU A 123 -10.09 6.78 -12.32
CA GLU A 123 -10.11 6.08 -13.60
C GLU A 123 -10.25 4.57 -13.43
N VAL A 124 -9.67 4.03 -12.35
CA VAL A 124 -9.77 2.63 -11.98
C VAL A 124 -10.23 2.52 -10.52
N PRO A 125 -11.47 2.07 -10.27
CA PRO A 125 -11.93 1.75 -8.93
C PRO A 125 -11.05 0.67 -8.29
N VAL A 126 -10.84 0.77 -6.96
CA VAL A 126 -10.13 -0.28 -6.20
C VAL A 126 -10.81 -1.63 -6.36
N ALA A 127 -10.01 -2.66 -6.63
CA ALA A 127 -10.42 -4.06 -6.60
C ALA A 127 -9.21 -4.95 -6.33
N PRO A 128 -9.40 -6.18 -5.83
CA PRO A 128 -8.33 -7.17 -5.73
C PRO A 128 -7.82 -7.57 -7.12
N MET A 129 -6.52 -7.90 -7.23
CA MET A 129 -5.89 -8.35 -8.48
C MET A 129 -6.18 -7.43 -9.68
N ASN A 130 -6.07 -6.12 -9.45
CA ASN A 130 -6.54 -5.09 -10.39
C ASN A 130 -5.39 -4.36 -11.11
N GLY A 131 -4.15 -4.77 -10.89
CA GLY A 131 -2.95 -4.21 -11.52
C GLY A 131 -3.04 -4.23 -13.05
N ALA A 132 -3.53 -5.33 -13.64
CA ALA A 132 -3.73 -5.39 -15.09
C ALA A 132 -4.73 -4.34 -15.62
N THR A 133 -5.78 -4.02 -14.84
CA THR A 133 -6.74 -2.96 -15.18
C THR A 133 -6.09 -1.58 -15.07
N VAL A 134 -5.28 -1.35 -14.02
CA VAL A 134 -4.49 -0.12 -13.86
C VAL A 134 -3.61 0.13 -15.09
N PHE A 135 -2.84 -0.86 -15.54
CA PHE A 135 -1.98 -0.71 -16.73
C PHE A 135 -2.74 -0.63 -18.06
N SER A 136 -4.01 -1.06 -18.11
CA SER A 136 -4.82 -0.87 -19.31
C SER A 136 -5.25 0.59 -19.53
N VAL A 137 -5.20 1.40 -18.46
CA VAL A 137 -5.59 2.82 -18.47
C VAL A 137 -4.38 3.75 -18.53
N LEU A 138 -3.26 3.37 -17.90
CA LEU A 138 -2.05 4.17 -17.92
C LEU A 138 -1.54 4.40 -19.35
N PRO A 139 -1.06 5.62 -19.67
CA PRO A 139 -0.22 5.83 -20.84
C PRO A 139 0.94 4.85 -20.87
N SER A 140 1.36 4.45 -22.07
CA SER A 140 2.46 3.48 -22.20
C SER A 140 3.74 3.96 -21.51
N GLU A 141 4.58 3.02 -21.09
CA GLU A 141 5.89 3.28 -20.49
C GLU A 141 6.77 4.27 -21.31
N TRP A 142 6.62 4.25 -22.63
CA TRP A 142 7.36 5.10 -23.58
C TRP A 142 6.51 6.24 -24.14
N ALA A 143 5.43 6.59 -23.45
CA ALA A 143 4.59 7.71 -23.80
C ALA A 143 5.41 9.01 -23.85
N THR A 144 5.04 9.87 -24.80
CA THR A 144 5.74 11.13 -25.05
C THR A 144 4.82 12.31 -24.75
N SER A 145 5.27 13.53 -25.02
CA SER A 145 4.46 14.75 -24.92
C SER A 145 3.19 14.76 -25.81
N ALA A 146 3.03 13.77 -26.69
CA ALA A 146 1.78 13.56 -27.44
C ALA A 146 0.65 12.97 -26.58
N GLU A 147 0.97 12.30 -25.48
CA GLU A 147 0.04 11.58 -24.59
C GLU A 147 0.10 12.12 -23.15
N ILE A 148 1.29 12.54 -22.72
CA ILE A 148 1.56 13.10 -21.40
C ILE A 148 1.70 14.61 -21.53
N ALA A 149 0.80 15.33 -20.90
CA ALA A 149 0.49 16.71 -21.20
C ALA A 149 -0.40 17.29 -20.11
N GLY A 150 -0.34 18.61 -19.97
CA GLY A 150 -1.11 19.38 -18.98
C GLY A 150 -0.27 19.78 -17.78
N ALA A 151 -0.93 20.42 -16.83
CA ALA A 151 -0.35 20.88 -15.56
C ALA A 151 -0.81 19.95 -14.42
N SER A 152 -0.66 20.32 -13.15
CA SER A 152 -0.77 19.42 -12.00
C SER A 152 -1.97 19.73 -11.10
N PRO A 153 -3.22 19.41 -11.51
CA PRO A 153 -4.44 19.55 -10.69
C PRO A 153 -4.53 18.49 -9.57
N THR A 154 -3.48 18.39 -8.75
CA THR A 154 -3.29 17.36 -7.73
C THR A 154 -4.47 17.28 -6.76
N ARG A 155 -5.06 18.43 -6.40
CA ARG A 155 -6.20 18.48 -5.48
C ARG A 155 -7.41 17.69 -5.96
N LEU A 156 -7.76 17.81 -7.24
CA LEU A 156 -8.91 17.10 -7.78
C LEU A 156 -8.64 15.58 -7.86
N GLY A 157 -7.40 15.18 -8.17
CA GLY A 157 -7.00 13.76 -8.12
C GLY A 157 -7.10 13.18 -6.71
N LEU A 158 -6.64 13.91 -5.70
CA LEU A 158 -6.75 13.49 -4.30
C LEU A 158 -8.21 13.45 -3.82
N VAL A 159 -9.03 14.45 -4.16
CA VAL A 159 -10.47 14.45 -3.82
C VAL A 159 -11.17 13.21 -4.37
N ASN A 160 -10.93 12.86 -5.64
CA ASN A 160 -11.51 11.66 -6.24
C ASN A 160 -11.08 10.38 -5.52
N ALA A 161 -9.81 10.29 -5.12
CA ALA A 161 -9.30 9.14 -4.38
C ALA A 161 -9.94 9.02 -2.99
N VAL A 162 -10.05 10.13 -2.26
CA VAL A 162 -10.70 10.19 -0.94
C VAL A 162 -12.18 9.82 -1.06
N ASP A 163 -12.90 10.39 -2.02
CA ASP A 163 -14.32 10.10 -2.24
C ASP A 163 -14.55 8.61 -2.58
N HIS A 164 -13.69 8.05 -3.44
CA HIS A 164 -13.77 6.64 -3.83
C HIS A 164 -13.49 5.69 -2.65
N LEU A 165 -12.45 5.97 -1.86
CA LEU A 165 -12.07 5.15 -0.70
C LEU A 165 -13.08 5.28 0.45
N SER A 166 -13.57 6.49 0.73
CA SER A 166 -14.57 6.74 1.77
C SER A 166 -15.92 6.07 1.47
N ALA A 167 -16.19 5.80 0.19
CA ALA A 167 -17.37 5.06 -0.23
C ALA A 167 -17.23 3.53 -0.08
N GLN A 168 -16.02 3.00 0.18
CA GLN A 168 -15.80 1.58 0.48
C GLN A 168 -16.16 1.32 1.95
N ASP A 169 -17.34 0.77 2.21
CA ASP A 169 -17.77 0.33 3.55
C ASP A 169 -17.48 -1.17 3.73
N ASP A 170 -16.23 -1.57 3.51
CA ASP A 170 -15.77 -2.97 3.60
C ASP A 170 -14.95 -3.27 4.86
N GLY A 171 -14.60 -2.24 5.64
CA GLY A 171 -13.81 -2.35 6.87
C GLY A 171 -12.33 -2.62 6.64
N LEU A 172 -11.84 -2.55 5.40
CA LEU A 172 -10.43 -2.68 5.07
C LEU A 172 -9.68 -1.36 5.32
N ALA A 173 -8.39 -1.46 5.63
CA ALA A 173 -7.54 -0.28 5.67
C ALA A 173 -7.49 0.39 4.29
N ALA A 174 -7.44 1.73 4.27
CA ALA A 174 -7.43 2.50 3.04
C ALA A 174 -6.23 3.44 2.99
N ALA A 175 -5.63 3.60 1.83
CA ALA A 175 -4.49 4.50 1.64
C ALA A 175 -4.46 5.13 0.25
N ILE A 176 -3.77 6.26 0.18
CA ILE A 176 -3.45 6.97 -1.05
C ILE A 176 -1.92 6.97 -1.21
N VAL A 177 -1.47 6.68 -2.41
CA VAL A 177 -0.06 6.86 -2.80
C VAL A 177 -0.01 7.94 -3.86
N LEU A 178 0.32 9.16 -3.46
CA LEU A 178 0.53 10.31 -4.36
C LEU A 178 1.94 10.23 -4.93
N ILE A 179 2.06 10.23 -6.26
CA ILE A 179 3.36 10.23 -6.95
C ILE A 179 3.39 11.42 -7.90
N THR A 180 4.33 12.35 -7.69
CA THR A 180 4.43 13.61 -8.46
C THR A 180 5.88 14.10 -8.56
N ASP A 181 6.17 14.93 -9.55
CA ASP A 181 7.47 15.56 -9.76
C ASP A 181 7.43 17.10 -9.63
N GLY A 182 6.25 17.67 -9.39
CA GLY A 182 6.01 19.11 -9.46
C GLY A 182 5.06 19.60 -8.37
N ALA A 183 4.94 20.92 -8.27
CA ALA A 183 4.05 21.55 -7.31
C ALA A 183 2.60 21.57 -7.83
N ALA A 184 1.65 21.41 -6.90
CA ALA A 184 0.23 21.43 -7.25
C ALA A 184 -0.20 22.83 -7.72
N ASN A 185 -0.82 22.87 -8.91
CA ASN A 185 -1.48 24.05 -9.45
C ASN A 185 -2.84 23.64 -10.01
N CYS A 186 -3.38 24.37 -10.98
CA CYS A 186 -4.68 24.13 -11.56
C CYS A 186 -5.83 24.16 -10.53
N SER A 187 -5.73 25.04 -9.53
CA SER A 187 -6.77 25.19 -8.51
C SER A 187 -8.13 25.50 -9.18
N PRO A 188 -9.21 24.76 -8.88
CA PRO A 188 -10.56 25.08 -9.38
C PRO A 188 -11.07 26.45 -8.93
N ASP A 189 -10.42 27.05 -7.92
CA ASP A 189 -10.75 28.39 -7.40
C ASP A 189 -10.00 29.52 -8.13
N ALA A 190 -9.10 29.20 -9.08
CA ALA A 190 -8.37 30.20 -9.85
C ALA A 190 -9.30 31.01 -10.78
N GLU A 191 -9.26 32.33 -10.67
CA GLU A 191 -10.08 33.24 -11.50
C GLU A 191 -9.36 33.62 -12.81
N THR A 192 -8.04 33.50 -12.83
CA THR A 192 -7.18 33.82 -13.97
C THR A 192 -6.26 32.66 -14.35
N GLU A 193 -5.76 32.66 -15.60
CA GLU A 193 -4.76 31.65 -15.99
C GLU A 193 -3.45 31.81 -15.21
N GLN A 194 -3.08 33.03 -14.84
CA GLN A 194 -1.90 33.24 -14.00
C GLN A 194 -2.07 32.60 -12.61
N GLU A 195 -3.22 32.77 -11.97
CA GLU A 195 -3.52 32.07 -10.71
C GLU A 195 -3.65 30.55 -10.90
N ARG A 196 -4.10 30.10 -12.07
CA ARG A 196 -4.25 28.66 -12.35
C ARG A 196 -2.90 27.97 -12.43
N PHE A 197 -1.88 28.59 -13.01
CA PHE A 197 -0.61 27.94 -13.30
C PHE A 197 0.51 28.32 -12.32
N GLU A 198 0.61 29.61 -11.99
CA GLU A 198 1.76 30.14 -11.25
C GLU A 198 1.48 30.30 -9.74
N VAL A 199 0.32 29.89 -9.26
CA VAL A 199 -0.03 29.92 -7.83
C VAL A 199 -0.27 28.51 -7.32
N TYR A 200 0.41 28.18 -6.23
CA TYR A 200 0.27 26.90 -5.54
C TYR A 200 -1.15 26.70 -4.99
N ASP A 201 -1.72 25.52 -5.23
CA ASP A 201 -3.03 25.14 -4.69
C ASP A 201 -2.95 24.70 -3.22
N ALA A 202 -2.80 25.67 -2.31
CA ALA A 202 -2.59 25.43 -0.88
C ALA A 202 -3.76 24.67 -0.18
N ALA A 203 -4.95 24.66 -0.79
CA ALA A 203 -6.09 23.90 -0.29
C ALA A 203 -5.86 22.37 -0.33
N LEU A 204 -4.79 21.92 -0.99
CA LEU A 204 -4.40 20.50 -1.04
C LEU A 204 -4.10 19.92 0.35
N VAL A 205 -3.51 20.71 1.25
CA VAL A 205 -3.13 20.28 2.60
C VAL A 205 -4.37 19.89 3.40
N ASP A 206 -5.46 20.64 3.27
CA ASP A 206 -6.73 20.34 3.94
C ASP A 206 -7.31 19.00 3.47
N VAL A 207 -7.19 18.67 2.18
CA VAL A 207 -7.69 17.40 1.62
C VAL A 207 -6.99 16.19 2.23
N VAL A 208 -5.66 16.23 2.35
CA VAL A 208 -4.90 15.11 2.93
C VAL A 208 -5.08 15.03 4.45
N ALA A 209 -5.27 16.16 5.13
CA ALA A 209 -5.59 16.19 6.56
C ALA A 209 -6.98 15.60 6.85
N ASP A 210 -7.98 15.94 6.02
CA ASP A 210 -9.32 15.38 6.12
C ASP A 210 -9.32 13.88 5.82
N ALA A 211 -8.55 13.43 4.81
CA ALA A 211 -8.35 12.01 4.52
C ALA A 211 -7.76 11.26 5.72
N ALA A 212 -6.72 11.81 6.36
CA ALA A 212 -6.12 11.21 7.55
C ALA A 212 -7.11 11.12 8.71
N ALA A 213 -7.98 12.12 8.89
CA ALA A 213 -9.04 12.10 9.90
C ALA A 213 -10.11 11.01 9.64
N LEU A 214 -10.27 10.57 8.39
CA LEU A 214 -11.10 9.42 8.00
C LEU A 214 -10.38 8.07 8.10
N GLY A 215 -9.10 8.06 8.51
CA GLY A 215 -8.28 6.85 8.56
C GLY A 215 -7.69 6.46 7.20
N ILE A 216 -7.69 7.37 6.22
CA ILE A 216 -7.07 7.18 4.91
C ILE A 216 -5.68 7.84 4.94
N THR A 217 -4.62 7.03 5.05
CA THR A 217 -3.25 7.53 5.06
C THR A 217 -2.81 7.96 3.66
N THR A 218 -2.19 9.13 3.52
CA THR A 218 -1.60 9.59 2.26
C THR A 218 -0.08 9.54 2.31
N TYR A 219 0.51 8.64 1.53
CA TYR A 219 1.95 8.56 1.29
C TYR A 219 2.32 9.42 0.08
N VAL A 220 3.33 10.26 0.22
CA VAL A 220 3.78 11.19 -0.83
C VAL A 220 5.13 10.76 -1.37
N VAL A 221 5.21 10.54 -2.68
CA VAL A 221 6.42 10.19 -3.42
C VAL A 221 6.76 11.33 -4.38
N GLY A 222 7.91 11.95 -4.16
CA GLY A 222 8.47 12.97 -5.05
C GLY A 222 9.50 12.37 -6.00
N LEU A 223 9.47 12.77 -7.26
CA LEU A 223 10.47 12.37 -8.27
C LEU A 223 11.45 13.51 -8.51
N ASP A 224 12.67 13.37 -7.98
CA ASP A 224 13.76 14.33 -8.14
C ASP A 224 13.34 15.75 -7.73
N VAL A 225 12.74 15.86 -6.54
CA VAL A 225 12.23 17.13 -6.01
C VAL A 225 13.34 17.84 -5.24
N ALA A 226 13.85 18.92 -5.82
CA ALA A 226 14.90 19.74 -5.22
C ALA A 226 14.36 20.65 -4.09
N ASP A 227 15.14 20.78 -3.01
CA ASP A 227 14.91 21.75 -1.93
C ASP A 227 15.39 23.15 -2.34
N VAL A 228 14.64 23.75 -3.27
CA VAL A 228 14.90 25.09 -3.81
C VAL A 228 13.58 25.83 -4.04
N THR A 229 13.60 27.15 -3.88
CA THR A 229 12.46 28.01 -4.24
C THR A 229 12.45 28.25 -5.75
N SER A 230 11.30 28.02 -6.39
CA SER A 230 11.07 28.32 -7.80
C SER A 230 11.24 29.82 -8.09
N PRO A 231 11.67 30.18 -9.32
CA PRO A 231 11.73 31.59 -9.72
C PRO A 231 10.32 32.18 -9.87
N ILE A 232 10.24 33.47 -10.21
CA ILE A 232 8.99 34.13 -10.58
C ILE A 232 8.97 34.28 -12.10
N GLU A 233 8.42 33.29 -12.79
CA GLU A 233 8.42 33.19 -14.26
C GLU A 233 7.10 32.60 -14.77
N GLN A 234 6.71 32.96 -15.99
CA GLN A 234 5.50 32.39 -16.59
C GLN A 234 5.85 31.06 -17.30
N ASP A 235 6.05 29.99 -16.55
CA ASP A 235 6.50 28.69 -17.06
C ASP A 235 5.49 27.56 -16.86
N GLY A 236 4.39 27.78 -16.14
CA GLY A 236 3.38 26.76 -15.87
C GLY A 236 3.57 26.06 -14.53
N GLU A 237 4.51 26.51 -13.70
CA GLU A 237 4.79 26.01 -12.36
C GLU A 237 4.57 27.12 -11.31
N PRO A 238 4.10 26.78 -10.10
CA PRO A 238 3.96 27.76 -9.02
C PRO A 238 5.20 28.62 -8.73
N ASP A 239 5.02 29.93 -8.71
CA ASP A 239 6.05 30.94 -8.44
C ASP A 239 6.39 31.05 -6.94
N ASP A 240 7.65 31.39 -6.61
CA ASP A 240 8.13 31.67 -5.23
C ASP A 240 7.79 30.55 -4.23
N LEU A 241 7.80 29.30 -4.69
CA LEU A 241 7.44 28.12 -3.91
C LEU A 241 8.63 27.19 -3.76
N ASN A 242 8.84 26.67 -2.56
CA ASN A 242 9.69 25.50 -2.35
C ASN A 242 8.84 24.23 -2.41
N ASN A 243 8.93 23.47 -3.51
CA ASN A 243 8.12 22.27 -3.70
C ASN A 243 8.47 21.16 -2.70
N HIS A 244 9.75 21.00 -2.34
CA HIS A 244 10.17 20.03 -1.32
C HIS A 244 9.47 20.30 0.03
N ALA A 245 9.44 21.56 0.46
CA ALA A 245 8.73 21.97 1.67
C ALA A 245 7.21 21.75 1.56
N ALA A 246 6.62 22.00 0.39
CA ALA A 246 5.19 21.78 0.15
C ALA A 246 4.82 20.28 0.22
N LEU A 247 5.60 19.39 -0.41
CA LEU A 247 5.37 17.94 -0.33
C LEU A 247 5.60 17.40 1.09
N SER A 248 6.56 17.98 1.82
CA SER A 248 6.78 17.65 3.24
C SER A 248 5.55 17.97 4.10
N GLU A 249 4.91 19.12 3.89
CA GLU A 249 3.67 19.49 4.58
C GLU A 249 2.55 18.49 4.28
N LEU A 250 2.40 18.07 3.01
CA LEU A 250 1.41 17.07 2.62
C LEU A 250 1.63 15.71 3.28
N ALA A 251 2.88 15.22 3.32
CA ALA A 251 3.19 13.93 3.92
C ALA A 251 2.89 13.91 5.42
N VAL A 252 3.19 15.00 6.12
CA VAL A 252 2.88 15.17 7.55
C VAL A 252 1.38 15.27 7.78
N ALA A 253 0.67 16.12 7.02
CA ALA A 253 -0.77 16.31 7.15
C ALA A 253 -1.55 15.04 6.81
N GLY A 254 -1.10 14.29 5.80
CA GLY A 254 -1.68 13.02 5.35
C GLY A 254 -1.36 11.81 6.21
N GLY A 255 -0.53 11.96 7.25
CA GLY A 255 -0.16 10.88 8.18
C GLY A 255 0.77 9.81 7.59
N GLY A 256 1.24 9.98 6.36
CA GLY A 256 2.13 9.05 5.66
C GLY A 256 3.60 9.43 5.70
N ALA A 257 3.99 10.38 6.54
CA ALA A 257 5.36 10.88 6.62
C ALA A 257 6.39 9.78 6.90
N THR A 258 7.59 9.91 6.35
CA THR A 258 8.71 9.00 6.67
C THR A 258 9.14 9.15 8.13
N ASP A 259 10.00 8.24 8.59
CA ASP A 259 10.58 8.34 9.94
C ASP A 259 11.75 9.35 10.01
N ASP A 260 12.18 9.90 8.88
CA ASP A 260 13.19 10.96 8.80
C ASP A 260 12.50 12.33 8.92
N PRO A 261 12.70 13.08 10.01
CA PRO A 261 12.09 14.39 10.18
C PRO A 261 12.65 15.44 9.21
N ASP A 262 13.82 15.20 8.61
CA ASP A 262 14.43 16.11 7.64
C ASP A 262 13.97 15.80 6.20
N GLU A 263 13.41 14.61 5.94
CA GLU A 263 12.82 14.22 4.65
C GLU A 263 11.44 13.56 4.86
N PRO A 264 10.39 14.33 5.21
CA PRO A 264 9.10 13.77 5.60
C PRO A 264 8.34 13.02 4.49
N PHE A 265 8.73 13.16 3.23
CA PHE A 265 8.14 12.43 2.11
C PHE A 265 9.18 11.54 1.43
N TYR A 266 8.73 10.63 0.56
CA TYR A 266 9.62 9.71 -0.15
C TYR A 266 10.19 10.39 -1.41
N ASN A 267 11.35 11.02 -1.30
CA ASN A 267 11.99 11.69 -2.43
C ASN A 267 12.96 10.74 -3.15
N ALA A 268 12.66 10.42 -4.41
CA ALA A 268 13.43 9.51 -5.23
C ALA A 268 14.22 10.29 -6.29
N GLY A 269 15.54 10.31 -6.17
CA GLY A 269 16.43 10.92 -7.17
C GLY A 269 16.77 10.03 -8.36
N ASP A 270 16.50 8.73 -8.26
CA ASP A 270 16.75 7.72 -9.30
C ASP A 270 15.76 6.55 -9.22
N GLY A 271 15.80 5.66 -10.21
CA GLY A 271 14.91 4.49 -10.30
C GLY A 271 15.04 3.53 -9.12
N PRO A 272 16.26 3.15 -8.70
CA PRO A 272 16.45 2.36 -7.47
C PRO A 272 15.84 3.00 -6.22
N ALA A 273 15.99 4.31 -6.02
CA ALA A 273 15.39 5.06 -4.91
C ALA A 273 13.86 5.09 -5.00
N LEU A 274 13.30 5.18 -6.21
CA LEU A 274 11.85 5.11 -6.44
C LEU A 274 11.31 3.72 -6.09
N ALA A 275 11.97 2.65 -6.54
CA ALA A 275 11.60 1.29 -6.19
C ALA A 275 11.69 1.04 -4.68
N ALA A 276 12.75 1.55 -4.02
CA ALA A 276 12.90 1.48 -2.57
C ALA A 276 11.81 2.25 -1.81
N SER A 277 11.41 3.42 -2.32
CA SER A 277 10.32 4.23 -1.76
C SER A 277 8.98 3.50 -1.80
N LEU A 278 8.62 2.96 -2.96
CA LEU A 278 7.39 2.16 -3.13
C LEU A 278 7.42 0.88 -2.30
N ALA A 279 8.59 0.23 -2.18
CA ALA A 279 8.77 -0.92 -1.30
C ALA A 279 8.57 -0.57 0.18
N SER A 280 9.07 0.58 0.64
CA SER A 280 8.88 1.05 2.01
C SER A 280 7.41 1.34 2.32
N ILE A 281 6.70 1.97 1.38
CA ILE A 281 5.25 2.21 1.49
C ILE A 281 4.49 0.89 1.57
N ARG A 282 4.79 -0.07 0.68
CA ARG A 282 4.22 -1.42 0.73
C ARG A 282 4.41 -2.06 2.09
N ASP A 283 5.60 -1.97 2.67
CA ASP A 283 5.91 -2.60 3.96
C ASP A 283 5.09 -2.00 5.12
N ARG A 284 4.71 -0.72 5.01
CA ARG A 284 3.79 -0.04 5.93
C ARG A 284 2.33 -0.43 5.69
N LEU A 285 1.94 -0.64 4.43
CA LEU A 285 0.59 -1.08 4.04
C LEU A 285 0.30 -2.54 4.41
N LEU A 286 1.33 -3.39 4.37
CA LEU A 286 1.24 -4.82 4.59
C LEU A 286 2.07 -5.22 5.83
N PRO A 287 1.62 -4.90 7.05
CA PRO A 287 2.34 -5.26 8.26
C PRO A 287 2.43 -6.79 8.40
N CYS A 288 3.50 -7.25 9.05
CA CYS A 288 3.73 -8.67 9.32
C CYS A 288 3.29 -9.10 10.72
N ASP A 289 2.49 -8.24 11.38
CA ASP A 289 1.74 -8.58 12.57
C ASP A 289 0.42 -9.23 12.17
N VAL A 290 0.17 -10.43 12.66
CA VAL A 290 -0.96 -11.27 12.27
C VAL A 290 -1.67 -11.77 13.52
N ALA A 291 -2.97 -11.49 13.61
CA ALA A 291 -3.83 -12.00 14.67
C ALA A 291 -4.07 -13.52 14.51
N LEU A 292 -4.06 -14.22 15.63
CA LEU A 292 -4.37 -15.63 15.79
C LEU A 292 -5.69 -15.79 16.51
N GLU A 293 -6.77 -15.96 15.73
CA GLU A 293 -8.12 -16.12 16.28
C GLU A 293 -8.71 -17.51 15.93
N PRO A 294 -8.97 -18.40 16.92
CA PRO A 294 -8.68 -18.24 18.35
C PRO A 294 -7.17 -18.40 18.66
N PRO A 295 -6.71 -17.92 19.83
CA PRO A 295 -5.33 -18.16 20.26
C PRO A 295 -5.03 -19.66 20.40
N PRO A 296 -3.79 -20.10 20.17
CA PRO A 296 -3.41 -21.50 20.29
C PRO A 296 -3.49 -21.97 21.74
N ALA A 297 -4.11 -23.14 21.96
CA ALA A 297 -4.16 -23.76 23.29
C ALA A 297 -2.79 -24.26 23.79
N PHE A 298 -1.88 -24.57 22.85
CA PHE A 298 -0.52 -25.06 23.09
C PHE A 298 0.46 -24.19 22.29
N PRO A 299 0.80 -22.97 22.79
CA PRO A 299 1.65 -22.02 22.08
C PRO A 299 3.06 -22.56 21.79
N GLU A 300 3.51 -23.58 22.50
CA GLU A 300 4.79 -24.25 22.30
C GLU A 300 4.83 -25.21 21.09
N ILE A 301 3.69 -25.49 20.46
CA ILE A 301 3.59 -26.42 19.31
C ILE A 301 2.71 -25.81 18.19
N VAL A 302 3.08 -24.60 17.77
CA VAL A 302 2.52 -23.93 16.60
C VAL A 302 3.51 -24.02 15.45
N GLU A 303 3.01 -24.33 14.26
CA GLU A 303 3.78 -24.26 13.01
C GLU A 303 3.14 -23.23 12.09
N ILE A 304 3.95 -22.38 11.46
CA ILE A 304 3.47 -21.42 10.47
C ILE A 304 3.97 -21.85 9.09
N ASP A 305 3.05 -22.08 8.17
CA ASP A 305 3.34 -22.34 6.76
C ASP A 305 3.06 -21.07 5.95
N VAL A 306 4.09 -20.57 5.26
CA VAL A 306 3.99 -19.46 4.33
C VAL A 306 4.49 -19.94 2.98
N ASP A 307 3.62 -19.91 1.96
CA ASP A 307 3.93 -20.36 0.60
C ASP A 307 4.60 -21.75 0.51
N GLY A 308 4.22 -22.69 1.39
CA GLY A 308 4.77 -24.05 1.45
C GLY A 308 6.08 -24.17 2.23
N VAL A 309 6.57 -23.07 2.83
CA VAL A 309 7.72 -23.06 3.75
C VAL A 309 7.20 -23.13 5.19
N VAL A 310 7.53 -24.23 5.88
CA VAL A 310 7.06 -24.47 7.26
C VAL A 310 8.10 -24.01 8.29
N TYR A 311 7.70 -23.08 9.14
CA TYR A 311 8.44 -22.57 10.28
C TYR A 311 7.93 -23.21 11.57
N THR A 312 8.66 -24.21 12.08
CA THR A 312 8.19 -25.07 13.18
C THR A 312 8.37 -24.49 14.58
N HIS A 313 9.20 -23.46 14.73
CA HIS A 313 9.54 -22.88 16.03
C HIS A 313 9.62 -21.36 15.95
N PRO A 314 9.26 -20.65 17.04
CA PRO A 314 9.39 -19.22 17.07
C PRO A 314 10.87 -18.80 17.11
N VAL A 315 11.19 -17.73 16.40
CA VAL A 315 12.51 -17.09 16.44
C VAL A 315 12.65 -16.22 17.68
N ARG A 316 13.88 -15.87 18.04
CA ARG A 316 14.15 -15.00 19.20
C ARG A 316 14.24 -13.55 18.78
N ASP A 317 14.77 -13.30 17.59
CA ASP A 317 15.06 -11.96 17.09
C ASP A 317 14.68 -11.80 15.62
N CYS A 318 13.56 -11.09 15.36
CA CYS A 318 13.13 -10.79 13.99
C CYS A 318 14.15 -9.93 13.21
N ALA A 319 15.12 -9.28 13.87
CA ALA A 319 16.12 -8.49 13.17
C ALA A 319 17.19 -9.34 12.47
N THR A 320 17.34 -10.61 12.87
CA THR A 320 18.42 -11.49 12.38
C THR A 320 17.97 -12.88 11.94
N GLU A 321 16.72 -13.25 12.17
CA GLU A 321 16.18 -14.58 11.90
C GLU A 321 14.94 -14.54 10.99
N ASP A 322 14.81 -15.53 10.13
CA ASP A 322 13.61 -15.78 9.32
C ASP A 322 12.66 -16.71 10.09
N GLY A 323 11.38 -16.34 10.22
CA GLY A 323 10.38 -17.17 10.88
C GLY A 323 9.25 -16.37 11.48
N TRP A 324 8.85 -16.69 12.70
CA TRP A 324 7.77 -16.01 13.39
C TRP A 324 8.02 -15.93 14.89
N ARG A 325 7.36 -15.04 15.60
CA ARG A 325 7.34 -15.04 17.08
C ARG A 325 6.01 -14.51 17.58
N PHE A 326 5.62 -14.86 18.80
CA PHE A 326 4.53 -14.16 19.47
C PHE A 326 4.97 -12.74 19.83
N THR A 327 4.04 -11.78 19.71
CA THR A 327 4.31 -10.38 20.07
C THR A 327 4.16 -10.13 21.57
N ASP A 328 3.33 -10.91 22.26
CA ASP A 328 3.19 -10.90 23.71
C ASP A 328 2.74 -12.26 24.31
N ASP A 329 2.55 -12.29 25.64
CA ASP A 329 2.20 -13.48 26.42
C ASP A 329 0.72 -13.91 26.31
N SER A 330 -0.11 -13.17 25.55
CA SER A 330 -1.50 -13.56 25.30
C SER A 330 -1.64 -14.54 24.13
N PHE A 331 -0.57 -14.68 23.32
CA PHE A 331 -0.46 -15.63 22.21
C PHE A 331 -1.49 -15.44 21.10
N ASP A 332 -2.18 -14.30 21.07
CA ASP A 332 -3.21 -13.97 20.08
C ASP A 332 -2.66 -13.18 18.88
N HIS A 333 -1.37 -12.86 18.88
CA HIS A 333 -0.68 -12.18 17.78
C HIS A 333 0.71 -12.76 17.54
N ILE A 334 1.09 -12.84 16.27
CA ILE A 334 2.45 -13.18 15.84
C ILE A 334 3.02 -12.10 14.93
N GLU A 335 4.34 -11.93 15.01
CA GLU A 335 5.13 -11.19 14.05
C GLU A 335 5.85 -12.19 13.14
N LEU A 336 5.63 -12.10 11.83
CA LEU A 336 6.43 -12.81 10.83
C LEU A 336 7.73 -12.02 10.61
N CYS A 337 8.86 -12.73 10.58
CA CYS A 337 10.20 -12.14 10.50
C CYS A 337 10.91 -12.54 9.21
N GLY A 338 11.71 -11.62 8.67
CA GLY A 338 12.59 -11.89 7.52
C GLY A 338 11.84 -12.46 6.32
N LEU A 339 12.32 -13.58 5.79
CA LEU A 339 11.75 -14.24 4.61
C LEU A 339 10.27 -14.64 4.81
N ALA A 340 9.87 -15.05 6.02
CA ALA A 340 8.47 -15.43 6.28
C ALA A 340 7.51 -14.25 6.07
N CYS A 341 7.94 -13.04 6.45
CA CYS A 341 7.20 -11.81 6.24
C CYS A 341 7.14 -11.42 4.75
N ALA A 342 8.27 -11.53 4.05
CA ALA A 342 8.32 -11.25 2.61
C ALA A 342 7.41 -12.21 1.82
N ASP A 343 7.46 -13.51 2.11
CA ASP A 343 6.64 -14.53 1.45
C ASP A 343 5.16 -14.34 1.80
N PHE A 344 4.82 -13.95 3.03
CA PHE A 344 3.44 -13.67 3.43
C PHE A 344 2.85 -12.47 2.67
N ARG A 345 3.64 -11.40 2.51
CA ARG A 345 3.25 -10.22 1.72
C ARG A 345 3.05 -10.55 0.24
N ALA A 346 3.82 -11.49 -0.31
CA ALA A 346 3.68 -11.92 -1.70
C ALA A 346 2.51 -12.91 -1.90
N ALA A 347 2.36 -13.88 -1.01
CA ALA A 347 1.34 -14.93 -1.11
C ALA A 347 -0.06 -14.46 -0.70
N GLY A 348 -0.14 -13.46 0.18
CA GLY A 348 -1.39 -12.89 0.70
C GLY A 348 -2.07 -13.75 1.78
N PHE A 349 -1.46 -14.85 2.20
CA PHE A 349 -1.93 -15.65 3.34
C PHE A 349 -0.81 -16.50 3.93
N ALA A 350 -1.02 -16.93 5.18
CA ALA A 350 -0.27 -17.98 5.85
C ALA A 350 -1.23 -19.03 6.41
N THR A 351 -0.72 -20.19 6.81
CA THR A 351 -1.48 -21.20 7.56
C THR A 351 -0.81 -21.43 8.90
N ALA A 352 -1.55 -21.21 10.00
CA ALA A 352 -1.10 -21.64 11.32
C ALA A 352 -1.67 -23.02 11.63
N ALA A 353 -0.79 -23.97 11.91
CA ALA A 353 -1.15 -25.30 12.38
C ALA A 353 -0.94 -25.39 13.90
N TYR A 354 -2.04 -25.59 14.62
CA TYR A 354 -2.04 -25.85 16.05
C TYR A 354 -1.95 -27.34 16.27
N ARG A 355 -0.78 -27.77 16.75
CA ARG A 355 -0.53 -29.15 17.13
C ARG A 355 -0.79 -29.34 18.61
N CYS A 356 -0.76 -30.59 19.05
CA CYS A 356 -0.88 -30.96 20.44
C CYS A 356 0.17 -32.01 20.78
N ALA A 357 0.62 -32.04 22.03
CA ALA A 357 1.53 -33.08 22.48
C ALA A 357 0.79 -34.43 22.49
N LEU A 358 1.28 -35.39 21.70
CA LEU A 358 0.87 -36.78 21.84
C LEU A 358 1.58 -37.35 23.08
N ASP A 359 0.81 -37.68 24.11
CA ASP A 359 1.29 -38.45 25.28
C ASP A 359 1.64 -39.90 24.90
#